data_AF-A0A965LFU2-F1
#
_entry.id   AF-A0A965LFU2-F1
#
_cell.length_a   1.000
_cell.length_b   1.000
_cell.length_c   1.000
_cell.angle_alpha   90.00
_cell.angle_beta   90.00
_cell.angle_gamma   90.00
#
_symmetry.space_group_name_H-M   'P 1'
#
loop_
_entity.id
_entity.type
_entity.pdbx_description
1 polymer ?
#
loop_
_entity_poly.entity_id
_entity_poly.type
_entity_poly.pdbx_seq_one_letter_code
_entity_poly.pdbx_strand_id
1 'polypeptide(L)'
;MKRVLIALAAVLLLAQAGLQAQTNTTVFVSSTAGTPVPEVGPGYVVVASAHADINVSYSTNTRTFTLDVRNDANGAQYSGTNTVVYAVTNQRTSVPSGAQWSFLGPVGGTIWSFPSSLPSSTTKKSLYLGWSGYGVSSGIFTGTSGGGINLRVQSIENLTAPGTGQFYAYETSGGSPVFRLSSLNGYNNSYELSAGGHSHVNLALTAPGMFRVWFVASGTLVATGETVESQPLPLYFGVETWQIPAAATGYEAWKLASFSPTQAEDPLVSGPAADPDGDGADNLMEYAFHGNPLVAGVDGKPKLENLSDGGQEYLAIRFQRRKGDASLNTMVESTQDLAAIGWSGGGVQVGAATSVGTDYEEVVFRAPVSKANAVRQFMRVKVVRN
;
A
#
# COMPACT_ATOMS: atom_id res chain seq x y z
N MET A 1 24.93 16.67 -35.78
CA MET A 1 24.79 16.24 -34.37
C MET A 1 23.31 16.33 -34.00
N LYS A 2 22.65 15.18 -33.82
CA LYS A 2 21.19 15.08 -33.60
C LYS A 2 20.86 15.44 -32.15
N ARG A 3 19.89 16.33 -31.96
CA ARG A 3 19.35 16.74 -30.65
C ARG A 3 18.41 15.66 -30.13
N VAL A 4 18.65 15.18 -28.92
CA VAL A 4 17.81 14.20 -28.20
C VAL A 4 16.64 14.96 -27.57
N LEU A 5 15.43 14.47 -27.85
CA LEU A 5 14.18 14.93 -27.25
C LEU A 5 14.08 14.27 -25.86
N ILE A 6 14.06 15.08 -24.79
CA ILE A 6 13.76 14.60 -23.44
C ILE A 6 12.24 14.57 -23.31
N ALA A 7 11.65 13.38 -23.33
CA ALA A 7 10.25 13.17 -23.00
C ALA A 7 10.13 13.15 -21.47
N LEU A 8 9.59 14.23 -20.89
CA LEU A 8 9.15 14.25 -19.50
C LEU A 8 7.85 13.42 -19.41
N ALA A 9 7.96 12.16 -18.97
CA ALA A 9 6.79 11.37 -18.61
C ALA A 9 6.31 11.84 -17.23
N ALA A 10 5.32 12.74 -17.21
CA ALA A 10 4.55 13.01 -16.02
C ALA A 10 3.68 11.77 -15.73
N VAL A 11 4.19 10.87 -14.88
CA VAL A 11 3.37 9.81 -14.31
C VAL A 11 2.48 10.47 -13.26
N LEU A 12 1.26 10.83 -13.66
CA LEU A 12 0.20 11.18 -12.73
C LEU A 12 -0.20 9.88 -12.02
N LEU A 13 0.44 9.58 -10.90
CA LEU A 13 0.02 8.52 -9.99
C LEU A 13 -1.29 8.98 -9.34
N LEU A 14 -2.42 8.76 -10.03
CA LEU A 14 -3.70 8.70 -9.35
C LEU A 14 -3.62 7.51 -8.41
N ALA A 15 -3.38 7.77 -7.12
CA ALA A 15 -3.47 6.77 -6.08
C ALA A 15 -4.88 6.18 -6.13
N GLN A 16 -5.05 5.06 -6.83
CA GLN A 16 -6.25 4.26 -6.74
C GLN A 16 -6.28 3.74 -5.31
N ALA A 17 -7.21 4.25 -4.52
CA ALA A 17 -7.35 3.90 -3.12
C ALA A 17 -7.47 2.36 -3.01
N GLY A 18 -6.40 1.72 -2.54
CA GLY A 18 -6.46 0.33 -2.10
C GLY A 18 -7.33 0.20 -0.85
N LEU A 19 -7.57 -1.02 -0.37
CA LEU A 19 -8.22 -1.19 0.93
C LEU A 19 -7.46 -0.37 1.96
N GLN A 20 -8.15 0.61 2.52
CA GLN A 20 -7.84 1.15 3.81
C GLN A 20 -8.57 0.27 4.83
N ALA A 21 -8.25 0.38 6.13
CA ALA A 21 -9.12 -0.14 7.18
C ALA A 21 -10.47 0.61 7.14
N GLN A 22 -11.32 0.30 6.17
CA GLN A 22 -12.62 0.91 5.94
C GLN A 22 -13.70 0.16 6.70
N THR A 23 -14.82 0.83 6.89
CA THR A 23 -16.06 0.20 7.30
C THR A 23 -16.65 -0.60 6.13
N ASN A 24 -16.93 -1.89 6.35
CA ASN A 24 -17.62 -2.85 5.47
C ASN A 24 -16.77 -3.59 4.42
N THR A 25 -15.51 -3.94 4.71
CA THR A 25 -14.74 -4.90 3.89
C THR A 25 -15.33 -6.31 4.00
N THR A 26 -15.58 -6.96 2.87
CA THR A 26 -16.08 -8.34 2.85
C THR A 26 -14.94 -9.34 2.93
N VAL A 27 -15.05 -10.33 3.82
CA VAL A 27 -14.11 -11.45 3.92
C VAL A 27 -14.81 -12.73 3.48
N PHE A 28 -14.44 -13.22 2.30
CA PHE A 28 -14.96 -14.45 1.73
C PHE A 28 -14.27 -15.67 2.30
N VAL A 29 -15.05 -16.59 2.86
CA VAL A 29 -14.55 -17.80 3.53
C VAL A 29 -15.28 -19.05 3.04
N SER A 30 -14.64 -20.22 3.17
CA SER A 30 -15.33 -21.49 2.87
C SER A 30 -16.47 -21.72 3.83
N SER A 31 -17.64 -22.08 3.31
CA SER A 31 -18.80 -22.54 4.11
C SER A 31 -18.71 -24.02 4.52
N THR A 32 -17.65 -24.72 4.12
CA THR A 32 -17.47 -26.15 4.43
C THR A 32 -17.46 -26.38 5.94
N ALA A 33 -18.19 -27.39 6.40
CA ALA A 33 -18.31 -27.70 7.82
C ALA A 33 -16.94 -27.86 8.52
N GLY A 34 -16.78 -27.19 9.67
CA GLY A 34 -15.54 -27.21 10.44
C GLY A 34 -14.39 -26.38 9.85
N THR A 35 -14.67 -25.49 8.90
CA THR A 35 -13.76 -24.41 8.50
C THR A 35 -13.72 -23.37 9.61
N PRO A 36 -12.54 -22.99 10.13
CA PRO A 36 -12.42 -21.87 11.06
C PRO A 36 -12.95 -20.59 10.41
N VAL A 37 -13.86 -19.92 11.11
CA VAL A 37 -14.28 -18.56 10.75
C VAL A 37 -13.19 -17.62 11.26
N PRO A 38 -12.64 -16.72 10.42
CA PRO A 38 -11.66 -15.74 10.88
C PRO A 38 -12.29 -14.81 11.92
N GLU A 39 -11.55 -14.54 12.99
CA GLU A 39 -11.82 -13.38 13.83
C GLU A 39 -11.38 -12.14 13.04
N VAL A 40 -12.32 -11.22 12.82
CA VAL A 40 -12.07 -10.00 12.06
C VAL A 40 -12.36 -8.78 12.92
N GLY A 41 -11.55 -7.73 12.76
CA GLY A 41 -11.72 -6.49 13.49
C GLY A 41 -12.99 -5.71 13.09
N PRO A 42 -13.26 -4.56 13.73
CA PRO A 42 -14.34 -3.67 13.30
C PRO A 42 -14.15 -3.27 11.83
N GLY A 43 -15.26 -3.19 11.10
CA GLY A 43 -15.26 -2.83 9.68
C GLY A 43 -15.18 -4.01 8.70
N TYR A 44 -15.07 -5.26 9.17
CA TYR A 44 -15.11 -6.44 8.31
C TYR A 44 -16.43 -7.20 8.46
N VAL A 45 -16.90 -7.78 7.36
CA VAL A 45 -18.09 -8.65 7.30
C VAL A 45 -17.72 -9.97 6.68
N VAL A 46 -17.90 -11.07 7.43
CA VAL A 46 -17.61 -12.41 6.92
C VAL A 46 -18.78 -12.91 6.06
N VAL A 47 -18.46 -13.35 4.85
CA VAL A 47 -19.39 -14.00 3.92
C VAL A 47 -18.89 -15.40 3.64
N ALA A 48 -19.69 -16.40 4.00
CA ALA A 48 -19.35 -17.80 3.75
C ALA A 48 -19.93 -18.27 2.41
N SER A 49 -19.13 -18.98 1.62
CA SER A 49 -19.59 -19.68 0.42
C SER A 49 -18.84 -20.99 0.22
N ALA A 50 -19.48 -21.99 -0.39
CA ALA A 50 -18.79 -23.20 -0.84
C ALA A 50 -17.97 -22.93 -2.11
N HIS A 51 -18.47 -22.04 -2.97
CA HIS A 51 -17.93 -21.72 -4.28
C HIS A 51 -18.04 -20.22 -4.56
N ALA A 52 -16.95 -19.63 -5.04
CA ALA A 52 -16.90 -18.23 -5.42
C ALA A 52 -16.02 -18.06 -6.66
N ASP A 53 -16.30 -17.04 -7.46
CA ASP A 53 -15.59 -16.78 -8.70
C ASP A 53 -14.93 -15.41 -8.66
N ILE A 54 -13.67 -15.32 -9.09
CA ILE A 54 -13.07 -14.05 -9.48
C ILE A 54 -13.65 -13.73 -10.86
N ASN A 55 -14.62 -12.82 -10.88
CA ASN A 55 -15.41 -12.51 -12.06
C ASN A 55 -14.93 -11.22 -12.74
N VAL A 56 -14.60 -11.32 -14.01
CA VAL A 56 -14.34 -10.17 -14.87
C VAL A 56 -15.65 -9.68 -15.48
N SER A 57 -15.88 -8.38 -15.42
CA SER A 57 -17.00 -7.73 -16.12
C SER A 57 -16.51 -6.59 -17.01
N TYR A 58 -17.21 -6.35 -18.12
CA TYR A 58 -16.92 -5.26 -19.05
C TYR A 58 -18.17 -4.44 -19.35
N SER A 59 -18.07 -3.12 -19.14
CA SER A 59 -19.12 -2.17 -19.50
C SER A 59 -18.80 -1.55 -20.86
N THR A 60 -19.66 -1.77 -21.85
CA THR A 60 -19.53 -1.13 -23.18
C THR A 60 -19.79 0.38 -23.14
N ASN A 61 -20.62 0.85 -22.21
CA ASN A 61 -20.96 2.27 -22.07
C ASN A 61 -19.76 3.10 -21.59
N THR A 62 -19.06 2.60 -20.57
CA THR A 62 -17.89 3.27 -19.98
C THR A 62 -16.58 2.79 -20.58
N ARG A 63 -16.60 1.68 -21.34
CA ARG A 63 -15.44 0.98 -21.90
C ARG A 63 -14.44 0.54 -20.83
N THR A 64 -14.93 0.15 -19.65
CA THR A 64 -14.10 -0.22 -18.50
C THR A 64 -14.31 -1.66 -18.08
N PHE A 65 -13.22 -2.31 -17.65
CA PHE A 65 -13.26 -3.58 -16.94
C PHE A 65 -13.39 -3.40 -15.43
N THR A 66 -13.94 -4.41 -14.78
CA THR A 66 -13.98 -4.57 -13.32
C THR A 66 -13.63 -6.00 -12.96
N LEU A 67 -13.10 -6.20 -11.74
CA LEU A 67 -12.75 -7.50 -11.19
C LEU A 67 -13.41 -7.61 -9.81
N ASP A 68 -14.38 -8.51 -9.71
CA ASP A 68 -15.22 -8.68 -8.53
C ASP A 68 -15.15 -10.13 -8.04
N VAL A 69 -15.57 -10.37 -6.80
CA VAL A 69 -15.78 -11.71 -6.26
C VAL A 69 -17.27 -12.01 -6.30
N ARG A 70 -17.66 -13.01 -7.08
CA ARG A 70 -19.04 -13.50 -7.20
C ARG A 70 -19.27 -14.64 -6.22
N ASN A 71 -20.32 -14.56 -5.41
CA ASN A 71 -20.80 -15.68 -4.62
C ASN A 71 -21.70 -16.56 -5.49
N ASP A 72 -21.28 -17.81 -5.74
CA ASP A 72 -22.02 -18.69 -6.65
C ASP A 72 -23.37 -19.15 -6.09
N ALA A 73 -23.53 -19.20 -4.76
CA ALA A 73 -24.76 -19.66 -4.13
C ALA A 73 -25.96 -18.75 -4.40
N ASN A 74 -25.74 -17.45 -4.64
CA ASN A 74 -26.79 -16.45 -4.81
C ASN A 74 -26.54 -15.45 -5.95
N GLY A 75 -25.39 -15.54 -6.62
CA GLY A 75 -24.98 -14.64 -7.70
C GLY A 75 -24.57 -13.23 -7.26
N ALA A 76 -24.47 -12.95 -5.96
CA ALA A 76 -24.09 -11.63 -5.46
C ALA A 76 -22.64 -11.29 -5.84
N GLN A 77 -22.40 -10.05 -6.27
CA GLN A 77 -21.09 -9.54 -6.68
C GLN A 77 -20.54 -8.61 -5.60
N TYR A 78 -19.26 -8.77 -5.27
CA TYR A 78 -18.57 -7.96 -4.27
C TYR A 78 -17.30 -7.38 -4.88
N SER A 79 -17.12 -6.07 -4.79
CA SER A 79 -16.02 -5.42 -5.49
C SER A 79 -14.66 -5.92 -5.02
N GLY A 80 -13.75 -6.23 -5.95
CA GLY A 80 -12.38 -6.63 -5.63
C GLY A 80 -11.60 -5.59 -4.83
N THR A 81 -11.99 -4.31 -4.93
CA THR A 81 -11.41 -3.19 -4.17
C THR A 81 -11.81 -3.18 -2.69
N ASN A 82 -12.78 -4.01 -2.28
CA ASN A 82 -13.26 -4.08 -0.90
C ASN A 82 -13.56 -5.53 -0.45
N THR A 83 -12.90 -6.50 -1.06
CA THR A 83 -13.11 -7.91 -0.79
C THR A 83 -11.80 -8.64 -0.58
N VAL A 84 -11.74 -9.44 0.49
CA VAL A 84 -10.65 -10.33 0.82
C VAL A 84 -11.10 -11.78 0.59
N VAL A 85 -10.40 -12.51 -0.28
CA VAL A 85 -10.55 -13.96 -0.42
C VAL A 85 -9.66 -14.63 0.62
N TYR A 86 -10.26 -15.29 1.61
CA TYR A 86 -9.52 -15.80 2.77
C TYR A 86 -9.05 -17.24 2.57
N ALA A 87 -7.74 -17.46 2.72
CA ALA A 87 -7.11 -18.76 2.82
C ALA A 87 -6.92 -19.16 4.30
N VAL A 88 -7.67 -20.16 4.75
CA VAL A 88 -7.61 -20.67 6.14
C VAL A 88 -6.44 -21.65 6.35
N THR A 89 -6.13 -21.98 7.59
CA THR A 89 -5.14 -23.02 7.96
C THR A 89 -5.39 -24.38 7.31
N ASN A 90 -6.65 -24.73 6.99
CA ASN A 90 -6.98 -25.99 6.30
C ASN A 90 -6.64 -25.99 4.80
N GLN A 91 -6.21 -24.85 4.24
CA GLN A 91 -5.67 -24.73 2.90
C GLN A 91 -4.15 -24.88 2.83
N ARG A 92 -3.49 -25.12 3.98
CA ARG A 92 -2.08 -25.49 4.02
C ARG A 92 -1.86 -26.77 3.24
N THR A 93 -0.89 -26.72 2.34
CA THR A 93 -0.36 -27.87 1.63
C THR A 93 1.15 -27.79 1.61
N SER A 94 1.82 -28.94 1.51
CA SER A 94 3.27 -28.97 1.36
C SER A 94 3.67 -28.84 -0.10
N VAL A 95 4.76 -28.12 -0.37
CA VAL A 95 5.39 -28.07 -1.69
C VAL A 95 5.74 -29.51 -2.13
N PRO A 96 5.23 -29.99 -3.28
CA PRO A 96 5.53 -31.33 -3.76
C PRO A 96 7.02 -31.55 -4.05
N SER A 97 7.46 -32.80 -4.00
CA SER A 97 8.79 -33.18 -4.48
C SER A 97 8.88 -33.08 -6.01
N GLY A 98 10.05 -32.73 -6.54
CA GLY A 98 10.33 -32.66 -7.96
C GLY A 98 10.73 -31.24 -8.38
N ALA A 99 11.72 -31.14 -9.27
CA ALA A 99 12.30 -29.86 -9.66
C ALA A 99 11.27 -28.91 -10.28
N GLN A 100 10.23 -29.45 -10.94
CA GLN A 100 9.16 -28.67 -11.55
C GLN A 100 8.29 -27.91 -10.54
N TRP A 101 8.33 -28.27 -9.24
CA TRP A 101 7.55 -27.63 -8.17
C TRP A 101 8.34 -26.60 -7.36
N SER A 102 9.63 -26.42 -7.67
CA SER A 102 10.54 -25.54 -6.92
C SER A 102 10.13 -24.06 -6.90
N PHE A 103 9.30 -23.63 -7.86
CA PHE A 103 8.73 -22.27 -7.87
C PHE A 103 7.84 -21.96 -6.66
N LEU A 104 7.28 -22.99 -6.01
CA LEU A 104 6.45 -22.84 -4.81
C LEU A 104 7.30 -22.69 -3.53
N GLY A 105 8.61 -22.93 -3.61
CA GLY A 105 9.54 -22.92 -2.48
C GLY A 105 10.26 -24.26 -2.29
N PRO A 106 10.92 -24.47 -1.14
CA PRO A 106 11.62 -25.71 -0.84
C PRO A 106 10.64 -26.88 -0.68
N VAL A 107 11.05 -28.08 -1.09
CA VAL A 107 10.26 -29.32 -0.95
C VAL A 107 9.83 -29.50 0.52
N GLY A 108 8.55 -29.79 0.73
CA GLY A 108 7.97 -29.91 2.07
C GLY A 108 7.62 -28.58 2.76
N GLY A 109 8.03 -27.44 2.18
CA GLY A 109 7.65 -26.10 2.64
C GLY A 109 6.14 -25.90 2.62
N THR A 110 5.64 -24.93 3.40
CA THR A 110 4.20 -24.67 3.49
C THR A 110 3.76 -23.65 2.45
N ILE A 111 2.68 -23.95 1.75
CA ILE A 111 1.94 -23.02 0.90
C ILE A 111 0.45 -23.09 1.21
N TRP A 112 -0.31 -22.08 0.80
CA TRP A 112 -1.76 -22.06 0.90
C TRP A 112 -2.34 -22.16 -0.50
N SER A 113 -3.18 -23.17 -0.73
CA SER A 113 -3.72 -23.44 -2.07
C SER A 113 -5.24 -23.36 -2.15
N PHE A 114 -5.72 -22.78 -3.24
CA PHE A 114 -7.08 -22.97 -3.75
C PHE A 114 -6.95 -23.95 -4.92
N PRO A 115 -7.27 -25.24 -4.72
CA PRO A 115 -7.03 -26.24 -5.74
C PRO A 115 -8.03 -26.10 -6.89
N SER A 116 -7.60 -26.44 -8.11
CA SER A 116 -8.46 -26.41 -9.31
C SER A 116 -9.54 -27.50 -9.32
N SER A 117 -9.51 -28.40 -8.35
CA SER A 117 -10.51 -29.44 -8.13
C SER A 117 -10.62 -29.73 -6.63
N LEU A 118 -11.84 -29.99 -6.16
CA LEU A 118 -12.07 -30.51 -4.83
C LEU A 118 -12.44 -32.00 -4.93
N PRO A 119 -11.73 -32.91 -4.24
CA PRO A 119 -12.22 -34.27 -4.10
C PRO A 119 -13.54 -34.26 -3.32
N SER A 120 -14.45 -35.18 -3.64
CA SER A 120 -15.74 -35.35 -2.96
C SER A 120 -15.63 -35.72 -1.46
N SER A 121 -14.42 -35.99 -0.96
CA SER A 121 -14.15 -36.21 0.46
C SER A 121 -14.02 -34.87 1.20
N THR A 122 -14.83 -34.72 2.24
CA THR A 122 -14.97 -33.61 3.21
C THR A 122 -13.70 -33.09 3.91
N THR A 123 -12.51 -33.48 3.47
CA THR A 123 -11.21 -33.19 4.12
C THR A 123 -10.53 -31.91 3.63
N LYS A 124 -10.77 -31.45 2.39
CA LYS A 124 -10.25 -30.14 1.93
C LYS A 124 -11.28 -29.05 2.17
N LYS A 125 -11.20 -28.43 3.34
CA LYS A 125 -12.04 -27.31 3.80
C LYS A 125 -11.61 -25.98 3.16
N SER A 126 -11.50 -25.98 1.84
CA SER A 126 -11.05 -24.84 1.04
C SER A 126 -12.26 -24.12 0.44
N LEU A 127 -12.17 -22.82 0.20
CA LEU A 127 -13.12 -22.15 -0.69
C LEU A 127 -12.84 -22.67 -2.11
N TYR A 128 -13.86 -23.19 -2.81
CA TYR A 128 -13.68 -23.52 -4.22
C TYR A 128 -13.66 -22.22 -5.00
N LEU A 129 -12.50 -21.84 -5.52
CA LEU A 129 -12.31 -20.55 -6.18
C LEU A 129 -12.22 -20.77 -7.70
N GLY A 130 -13.14 -20.15 -8.42
CA GLY A 130 -13.18 -20.13 -9.88
C GLY A 130 -12.72 -18.80 -10.46
N TRP A 131 -12.63 -18.78 -11.78
CA TRP A 131 -12.46 -17.58 -12.58
C TRP A 131 -13.57 -17.53 -13.61
N SER A 132 -14.21 -16.39 -13.78
CA SER A 132 -15.36 -16.27 -14.68
C SER A 132 -15.34 -15.00 -15.52
N GLY A 133 -15.91 -15.11 -16.71
CA GLY A 133 -16.19 -13.99 -17.61
C GLY A 133 -17.68 -13.67 -17.68
N TYR A 134 -18.47 -14.00 -16.65
CA TYR A 134 -19.93 -13.85 -16.66
C TYR A 134 -20.40 -12.41 -16.90
N GLY A 135 -19.58 -11.43 -16.50
CA GLY A 135 -19.88 -10.01 -16.73
C GLY A 135 -19.48 -9.50 -18.12
N VAL A 136 -19.11 -10.39 -19.05
CA VAL A 136 -18.74 -10.06 -20.42
C VAL A 136 -19.65 -10.80 -21.38
N SER A 137 -20.37 -10.05 -22.23
CA SER A 137 -21.22 -10.62 -23.27
C SER A 137 -20.39 -11.20 -24.42
N SER A 138 -20.83 -12.33 -24.98
CA SER A 138 -20.27 -12.89 -26.20
C SER A 138 -20.37 -11.90 -27.37
N GLY A 139 -19.39 -11.91 -28.26
CA GLY A 139 -19.31 -11.08 -29.46
C GLY A 139 -18.68 -9.70 -29.28
N ILE A 140 -18.34 -9.31 -28.04
CA ILE A 140 -17.68 -8.03 -27.76
C ILE A 140 -16.19 -8.09 -28.13
N PHE A 141 -15.50 -9.15 -27.70
CA PHE A 141 -14.07 -9.34 -27.93
C PHE A 141 -13.81 -10.50 -28.89
N THR A 142 -12.70 -10.43 -29.63
CA THR A 142 -12.18 -11.55 -30.42
C THR A 142 -11.63 -12.64 -29.49
N GLY A 143 -11.21 -13.79 -30.04
CA GLY A 143 -10.60 -14.87 -29.25
C GLY A 143 -11.54 -16.05 -28.99
N THR A 144 -11.19 -16.90 -28.03
CA THR A 144 -11.84 -18.19 -27.81
C THR A 144 -13.33 -18.04 -27.51
N SER A 145 -14.15 -18.91 -28.10
CA SER A 145 -15.61 -18.95 -27.92
C SER A 145 -16.33 -17.62 -28.18
N GLY A 146 -15.73 -16.72 -28.99
CA GLY A 146 -16.35 -15.47 -29.38
C GLY A 146 -16.27 -14.35 -28.33
N GLY A 147 -15.32 -14.41 -27.39
CA GLY A 147 -15.16 -13.35 -26.38
C GLY A 147 -13.97 -13.57 -25.44
N GLY A 148 -12.75 -13.62 -25.97
CA GLY A 148 -11.54 -13.81 -25.18
C GLY A 148 -11.19 -12.57 -24.34
N ILE A 149 -11.01 -12.75 -23.05
CA ILE A 149 -10.55 -11.75 -22.09
C ILE A 149 -9.23 -12.23 -21.50
N ASN A 150 -8.15 -11.47 -21.70
CA ASN A 150 -6.85 -11.81 -21.14
C ASN A 150 -6.66 -11.14 -19.79
N LEU A 151 -6.29 -11.93 -18.78
CA LEU A 151 -5.84 -11.45 -17.47
C LEU A 151 -4.33 -11.63 -17.34
N ARG A 152 -3.67 -10.65 -16.72
CA ARG A 152 -2.28 -10.74 -16.27
C ARG A 152 -2.12 -10.15 -14.88
N VAL A 153 -1.15 -10.62 -14.12
CA VAL A 153 -0.74 -10.00 -12.85
C VAL A 153 0.30 -8.93 -13.15
N GLN A 154 0.02 -7.67 -12.83
CA GLN A 154 0.98 -6.59 -12.97
C GLN A 154 1.99 -6.60 -11.82
N SER A 155 1.52 -6.73 -10.58
CA SER A 155 2.36 -6.71 -9.39
C SER A 155 1.63 -7.37 -8.21
N ILE A 156 2.41 -7.73 -7.20
CA ILE A 156 1.92 -8.24 -5.92
C ILE A 156 2.60 -7.50 -4.78
N GLU A 157 1.92 -7.47 -3.64
CA GLU A 157 2.47 -6.97 -2.40
C GLU A 157 1.87 -7.75 -1.23
N ASN A 158 2.70 -8.16 -0.27
CA ASN A 158 2.21 -8.64 1.01
C ASN A 158 2.20 -7.47 2.01
N LEU A 159 1.01 -6.92 2.25
CA LEU A 159 0.79 -5.77 3.12
C LEU A 159 1.09 -6.10 4.59
N THR A 160 0.97 -7.36 5.01
CA THR A 160 1.30 -7.77 6.39
C THR A 160 2.80 -7.93 6.59
N ALA A 161 3.51 -8.44 5.58
CA ALA A 161 4.94 -8.69 5.62
C ALA A 161 5.57 -8.32 4.25
N PRO A 162 5.86 -7.02 4.02
CA PRO A 162 6.38 -6.52 2.74
C PRO A 162 7.58 -7.32 2.21
N GLY A 163 7.63 -7.50 0.90
CA GLY A 163 8.69 -8.26 0.21
C GLY A 163 8.63 -9.78 0.38
N THR A 164 7.68 -10.32 1.16
CA THR A 164 7.57 -11.76 1.39
C THR A 164 6.44 -12.42 0.60
N GLY A 165 6.66 -13.69 0.23
CA GLY A 165 5.67 -14.51 -0.45
C GLY A 165 5.48 -14.18 -1.93
N GLN A 166 4.80 -15.08 -2.63
CA GLN A 166 4.51 -15.01 -4.06
C GLN A 166 3.08 -15.51 -4.31
N PHE A 167 2.50 -15.07 -5.42
CA PHE A 167 1.23 -15.54 -5.95
C PHE A 167 1.45 -16.30 -7.26
N TYR A 168 0.87 -17.49 -7.38
CA TYR A 168 0.87 -18.27 -8.61
C TYR A 168 -0.53 -18.77 -8.94
N ALA A 169 -0.92 -18.67 -10.21
CA ALA A 169 -2.01 -19.46 -10.77
C ALA A 169 -1.50 -20.40 -11.86
N TYR A 170 -1.81 -21.69 -11.75
CA TYR A 170 -1.31 -22.72 -12.67
C TYR A 170 -2.26 -23.91 -12.81
N GLU A 171 -2.21 -24.56 -13.96
CA GLU A 171 -2.83 -25.86 -14.19
C GLU A 171 -1.79 -26.98 -13.99
N THR A 172 -2.24 -28.22 -13.88
CA THR A 172 -1.35 -29.39 -13.90
C THR A 172 -1.64 -30.22 -15.14
N SER A 173 -0.63 -30.44 -15.98
CA SER A 173 -0.71 -31.26 -17.19
C SER A 173 0.45 -32.23 -17.23
N GLY A 174 0.16 -33.53 -17.39
CA GLY A 174 1.19 -34.58 -17.42
C GLY A 174 2.10 -34.64 -16.17
N GLY A 175 1.64 -34.16 -15.01
CA GLY A 175 2.43 -34.09 -13.78
C GLY A 175 3.34 -32.86 -13.65
N SER A 176 3.22 -31.89 -14.56
CA SER A 176 3.97 -30.64 -14.57
C SER A 176 3.05 -29.42 -14.47
N PRO A 177 3.50 -28.31 -13.85
CA PRO A 177 2.74 -27.07 -13.81
C PRO A 177 2.69 -26.40 -15.20
N VAL A 178 1.53 -25.87 -15.56
CA VAL A 178 1.33 -24.98 -16.70
C VAL A 178 0.97 -23.60 -16.13
N PHE A 179 1.92 -22.67 -16.18
CA PHE A 179 1.75 -21.34 -15.58
C PHE A 179 0.74 -20.49 -16.35
N ARG A 180 -0.12 -19.79 -15.60
CA ARG A 180 -1.12 -18.85 -16.12
C ARG A 180 -0.88 -17.43 -15.62
N LEU A 181 -0.74 -17.24 -14.31
CA LEU A 181 -0.62 -15.92 -13.69
C LEU A 181 0.48 -15.90 -12.63
N SER A 182 1.34 -14.89 -12.69
CA SER A 182 2.42 -14.62 -11.73
C SER A 182 2.97 -13.20 -11.96
N SER A 183 3.51 -12.55 -10.93
CA SER A 183 4.26 -11.30 -11.08
C SER A 183 5.73 -11.50 -11.48
N LEU A 184 6.22 -12.75 -11.52
CA LEU A 184 7.63 -13.03 -11.77
C LEU A 184 7.96 -13.05 -13.26
N ASN A 185 9.06 -12.37 -13.62
CA ASN A 185 9.64 -12.43 -14.96
C ASN A 185 10.05 -13.87 -15.32
N GLY A 186 9.84 -14.25 -16.58
CA GLY A 186 10.15 -15.60 -17.09
C GLY A 186 9.03 -16.64 -16.91
N TYR A 187 7.93 -16.28 -16.26
CA TYR A 187 6.72 -17.10 -16.19
C TYR A 187 5.69 -16.63 -17.22
N ASN A 188 4.86 -17.55 -17.72
CA ASN A 188 3.70 -17.16 -18.50
C ASN A 188 2.74 -16.40 -17.58
N ASN A 189 2.44 -15.15 -17.97
CA ASN A 189 1.61 -14.22 -17.23
C ASN A 189 0.50 -13.70 -18.15
N SER A 190 -0.32 -14.65 -18.61
CA SER A 190 -1.47 -14.41 -19.44
C SER A 190 -2.44 -15.57 -19.27
N TYR A 191 -3.67 -15.25 -18.89
CA TYR A 191 -4.76 -16.21 -18.73
C TYR A 191 -5.99 -15.73 -19.50
N GLU A 192 -6.35 -16.44 -20.56
CA GLU A 192 -7.54 -16.14 -21.35
C GLU A 192 -8.79 -16.77 -20.71
N LEU A 193 -9.75 -15.93 -20.36
CA LEU A 193 -11.11 -16.28 -19.97
C LEU A 193 -12.05 -16.11 -21.15
N SER A 194 -13.05 -16.98 -21.26
CA SER A 194 -14.13 -16.80 -22.23
C SER A 194 -15.25 -15.93 -21.66
N ALA A 195 -15.84 -15.08 -22.50
CA ALA A 195 -17.07 -14.36 -22.21
C ALA A 195 -18.20 -15.34 -21.83
N GLY A 196 -18.88 -15.09 -20.72
CA GLY A 196 -19.86 -16.01 -20.13
C GLY A 196 -19.26 -17.33 -19.61
N GLY A 197 -17.94 -17.52 -19.73
CA GLY A 197 -17.24 -18.74 -19.37
C GLY A 197 -16.87 -18.82 -17.90
N HIS A 198 -16.45 -20.01 -17.51
CA HIS A 198 -16.06 -20.37 -16.15
C HIS A 198 -14.95 -21.42 -16.18
N SER A 199 -13.98 -21.29 -15.31
CA SER A 199 -12.82 -22.18 -15.25
C SER A 199 -12.18 -22.22 -13.86
N HIS A 200 -11.35 -23.23 -13.65
CA HIS A 200 -10.57 -23.39 -12.43
C HIS A 200 -9.11 -23.64 -12.73
N VAL A 201 -8.24 -23.01 -11.95
CA VAL A 201 -6.81 -23.23 -11.92
C VAL A 201 -6.35 -23.31 -10.47
N ASN A 202 -5.20 -23.92 -10.20
CA ASN A 202 -4.66 -23.94 -8.86
C ASN A 202 -4.10 -22.56 -8.56
N LEU A 203 -4.48 -21.98 -7.43
CA LEU A 203 -3.88 -20.77 -6.89
C LEU A 203 -3.00 -21.17 -5.71
N ALA A 204 -1.78 -20.65 -5.64
CA ALA A 204 -0.88 -20.82 -4.50
C ALA A 204 -0.34 -19.47 -3.99
N LEU A 205 -0.32 -19.34 -2.66
CA LEU A 205 0.35 -18.27 -1.92
C LEU A 205 1.46 -18.89 -1.06
N THR A 206 2.66 -18.31 -1.08
CA THR A 206 3.87 -18.94 -0.48
C THR A 206 4.31 -18.35 0.87
N ALA A 207 3.53 -17.44 1.45
CA ALA A 207 3.73 -16.92 2.81
C ALA A 207 2.37 -16.57 3.45
N PRO A 208 2.28 -16.48 4.78
CA PRO A 208 1.11 -15.91 5.45
C PRO A 208 1.06 -14.37 5.26
N GLY A 209 -0.10 -13.78 5.55
CA GLY A 209 -0.31 -12.33 5.47
C GLY A 209 -1.39 -11.89 4.49
N MET A 210 -1.54 -10.57 4.34
CA MET A 210 -2.47 -9.95 3.40
C MET A 210 -1.77 -9.68 2.07
N PHE A 211 -2.13 -10.38 1.02
CA PHE A 211 -1.66 -10.10 -0.32
C PHE A 211 -2.62 -9.15 -1.03
N ARG A 212 -2.08 -8.12 -1.67
CA ARG A 212 -2.75 -7.37 -2.73
C ARG A 212 -2.13 -7.78 -4.05
N VAL A 213 -2.96 -8.31 -4.95
CA VAL A 213 -2.56 -8.71 -6.30
C VAL A 213 -3.23 -7.76 -7.29
N TRP A 214 -2.42 -7.08 -8.09
CA TRP A 214 -2.89 -6.16 -9.12
C TRP A 214 -3.03 -6.90 -10.44
N PHE A 215 -4.26 -7.03 -10.93
CA PHE A 215 -4.56 -7.62 -12.21
C PHE A 215 -4.74 -6.55 -13.28
N VAL A 216 -4.48 -6.92 -14.52
CA VAL A 216 -4.88 -6.13 -15.67
C VAL A 216 -5.68 -7.03 -16.61
N ALA A 217 -6.88 -6.59 -16.94
CA ALA A 217 -7.76 -7.24 -17.89
C ALA A 217 -7.67 -6.53 -19.24
N SER A 218 -7.63 -7.29 -20.33
CA SER A 218 -7.65 -6.75 -21.68
C SER A 218 -8.45 -7.62 -22.64
N GLY A 219 -8.90 -7.01 -23.73
CA GLY A 219 -9.58 -7.71 -24.82
C GLY A 219 -9.54 -6.88 -26.10
N THR A 220 -9.52 -7.54 -27.25
CA THR A 220 -9.54 -6.88 -28.56
C THR A 220 -10.96 -6.84 -29.11
N LEU A 221 -11.52 -5.65 -29.30
CA LEU A 221 -12.91 -5.47 -29.72
C LEU A 221 -13.14 -6.03 -31.13
N VAL A 222 -14.20 -6.82 -31.31
CA VAL A 222 -14.59 -7.34 -32.63
C VAL A 222 -14.94 -6.18 -33.59
N ALA A 223 -15.62 -5.16 -33.08
CA ALA A 223 -16.16 -4.07 -33.91
C ALA A 223 -15.07 -3.18 -34.54
N THR A 224 -13.94 -2.98 -33.86
CA THR A 224 -12.92 -1.98 -34.24
C THR A 224 -11.52 -2.57 -34.39
N GLY A 225 -11.25 -3.77 -33.84
CA GLY A 225 -9.90 -4.32 -33.71
C GLY A 225 -9.05 -3.64 -32.63
N GLU A 226 -9.60 -2.69 -31.88
CA GLU A 226 -8.90 -2.00 -30.80
C GLU A 226 -8.73 -2.90 -29.58
N THR A 227 -7.54 -2.92 -28.99
CA THR A 227 -7.34 -3.57 -27.68
C THR A 227 -7.66 -2.59 -26.57
N VAL A 228 -8.64 -2.93 -25.75
CA VAL A 228 -8.99 -2.19 -24.52
C VAL A 228 -8.31 -2.89 -23.36
N GLU A 229 -7.67 -2.11 -22.50
CA GLU A 229 -6.97 -2.59 -21.30
C GLU A 229 -7.48 -1.82 -20.07
N SER A 230 -7.60 -2.51 -18.94
CA SER A 230 -7.98 -1.91 -17.68
C SER A 230 -6.83 -1.12 -17.07
N GLN A 231 -7.16 -0.13 -16.24
CA GLN A 231 -6.22 0.25 -15.18
C GLN A 231 -6.03 -0.94 -14.23
N PRO A 232 -4.97 -0.97 -13.41
CA PRO A 232 -4.73 -2.06 -12.47
C PRO A 232 -5.94 -2.29 -11.55
N LEU A 233 -6.41 -3.53 -11.46
CA LEU A 233 -7.57 -3.95 -10.66
C LEU A 233 -7.06 -4.76 -9.46
N PRO A 234 -7.24 -4.29 -8.22
CA PRO A 234 -6.73 -4.99 -7.06
C PRO A 234 -7.68 -6.12 -6.64
N LEU A 235 -7.11 -7.21 -6.14
CA LEU A 235 -7.80 -8.24 -5.38
C LEU A 235 -6.95 -8.63 -4.17
N TYR A 236 -7.61 -8.96 -3.07
CA TYR A 236 -6.95 -9.19 -1.80
C TYR A 236 -7.09 -10.63 -1.37
N PHE A 237 -6.00 -11.22 -0.88
CA PHE A 237 -5.97 -12.56 -0.31
C PHE A 237 -5.43 -12.49 1.11
N GLY A 238 -6.27 -12.84 2.07
CA GLY A 238 -5.84 -12.96 3.46
C GLY A 238 -5.38 -14.40 3.71
N VAL A 239 -4.18 -14.59 4.26
CA VAL A 239 -3.64 -15.92 4.56
C VAL A 239 -3.38 -16.01 6.06
N GLU A 240 -4.12 -16.89 6.74
CA GLU A 240 -4.04 -17.09 8.19
C GLU A 240 -4.25 -15.81 9.00
N THR A 241 -3.23 -15.39 9.75
CA THR A 241 -3.19 -14.09 10.40
C THR A 241 -2.72 -13.07 9.38
N TRP A 242 -3.60 -12.15 9.05
CA TRP A 242 -3.32 -11.06 8.14
C TRP A 242 -3.82 -9.76 8.75
N GLN A 243 -3.19 -8.68 8.33
CA GLN A 243 -3.58 -7.32 8.65
C GLN A 243 -3.38 -6.47 7.39
N ILE A 244 -4.32 -5.57 7.17
CA ILE A 244 -4.09 -4.41 6.31
C ILE A 244 -3.49 -3.39 7.25
N PRO A 245 -2.22 -2.97 7.07
CA PRO A 245 -1.65 -1.90 7.87
C PRO A 245 -2.58 -0.70 7.79
N ALA A 246 -2.76 0.01 8.91
CA ALA A 246 -3.32 1.35 8.83
C ALA A 246 -2.49 2.15 7.81
N ALA A 247 -3.13 3.06 7.05
CA ALA A 247 -2.36 3.99 6.23
C ALA A 247 -1.26 4.60 7.08
N ALA A 248 -0.02 4.54 6.57
CA ALA A 248 1.09 5.19 7.24
C ALA A 248 0.71 6.66 7.44
N THR A 249 0.89 7.16 8.66
CA THR A 249 0.70 8.56 9.01
C THR A 249 1.98 9.08 9.64
N GLY A 250 2.11 10.40 9.67
CA GLY A 250 3.23 11.07 10.31
C GLY A 250 4.58 10.67 9.70
N TYR A 251 5.56 10.34 10.56
CA TYR A 251 6.94 10.04 10.12
C TYR A 251 7.00 8.87 9.14
N GLU A 252 6.23 7.82 9.34
CA GLU A 252 6.25 6.65 8.44
C GLU A 252 5.71 7.01 7.04
N ALA A 253 4.68 7.85 6.95
CA ALA A 253 4.16 8.31 5.67
C ALA A 253 5.20 9.16 4.92
N TRP A 254 5.83 10.09 5.64
CA TRP A 254 6.89 10.92 5.09
C TRP A 254 8.09 10.09 4.66
N LYS A 255 8.50 9.09 5.46
CA LYS A 255 9.59 8.17 5.11
C LYS A 255 9.30 7.44 3.80
N LEU A 256 8.11 6.86 3.66
CA LEU A 256 7.72 6.14 2.44
C LEU A 256 7.60 7.06 1.21
N ALA A 257 7.36 8.36 1.41
CA ALA A 257 7.31 9.35 0.34
C ALA A 257 8.70 9.93 -0.04
N SER A 258 9.60 10.04 0.93
CA SER A 258 10.92 10.67 0.77
C SER A 258 12.01 9.70 0.32
N PHE A 259 11.86 8.40 0.57
CA PHE A 259 12.87 7.38 0.30
C PHE A 259 12.40 6.34 -0.73
N SER A 260 13.35 5.77 -1.49
CA SER A 260 13.06 4.55 -2.27
C SER A 260 12.72 3.38 -1.33
N PRO A 261 12.01 2.32 -1.80
CA PRO A 261 11.65 1.19 -0.94
C PRO A 261 12.83 0.57 -0.18
N THR A 262 13.98 0.40 -0.84
CA THR A 262 15.19 -0.14 -0.20
C THR A 262 15.77 0.80 0.85
N GLN A 263 15.75 2.12 0.62
CA GLN A 263 16.21 3.10 1.61
C GLN A 263 15.26 3.20 2.80
N ALA A 264 13.94 3.09 2.57
CA ALA A 264 12.92 3.10 3.62
C ALA A 264 13.00 1.87 4.56
N GLU A 265 13.63 0.78 4.10
CA GLU A 265 13.91 -0.42 4.89
C GLU A 265 15.22 -0.35 5.68
N ASP A 266 16.15 0.54 5.31
CA ASP A 266 17.45 0.69 5.98
C ASP A 266 17.38 1.75 7.11
N PRO A 267 17.45 1.35 8.40
CA PRO A 267 17.37 2.28 9.52
C PRO A 267 18.55 3.24 9.60
N LEU A 268 19.70 2.91 8.99
CA LEU A 268 20.86 3.81 8.96
C LEU A 268 20.72 4.92 7.91
N VAL A 269 19.77 4.80 7.00
CA VAL A 269 19.44 5.81 6.00
C VAL A 269 18.18 6.56 6.38
N SER A 270 17.11 5.85 6.75
CA SER A 270 15.77 6.42 6.91
C SER A 270 15.28 6.48 8.37
N GLY A 271 16.11 6.03 9.32
CA GLY A 271 15.81 6.14 10.75
C GLY A 271 15.82 7.60 11.23
N PRO A 272 15.09 7.96 12.30
CA PRO A 272 14.96 9.36 12.75
C PRO A 272 16.27 10.08 13.06
N ALA A 273 17.31 9.36 13.47
CA ALA A 273 18.63 9.91 13.80
C ALA A 273 19.65 9.80 12.66
N ALA A 274 19.25 9.29 11.50
CA ALA A 274 20.10 9.23 10.32
C ALA A 274 20.12 10.59 9.61
N ASP A 275 21.26 10.92 9.03
CA ASP A 275 21.53 12.12 8.24
C ASP A 275 22.14 11.66 6.90
N PRO A 276 21.30 11.29 5.92
CA PRO A 276 21.79 10.64 4.71
C PRO A 276 22.40 11.62 3.70
N ASP A 277 22.14 12.93 3.80
CA ASP A 277 22.76 13.95 2.95
C ASP A 277 23.97 14.66 3.60
N GLY A 278 24.16 14.49 4.91
CA GLY A 278 25.34 14.90 5.66
C GLY A 278 25.37 16.39 6.01
N ASP A 279 24.22 17.06 6.07
CA ASP A 279 24.14 18.50 6.37
C ASP A 279 24.05 18.83 7.88
N GLY A 280 23.94 17.78 8.72
CA GLY A 280 23.82 17.86 10.17
C GLY A 280 22.38 17.94 10.69
N ALA A 281 21.37 17.94 9.82
CA ALA A 281 19.98 17.73 10.17
C ALA A 281 19.62 16.25 10.02
N ASP A 282 19.28 15.60 11.13
CA ASP A 282 18.76 14.24 11.05
C ASP A 282 17.34 14.21 10.46
N ASN A 283 16.89 13.02 10.05
CA ASN A 283 15.58 12.83 9.46
C ASN A 283 14.43 13.31 10.37
N LEU A 284 14.59 13.31 11.70
CA LEU A 284 13.59 13.88 12.61
C LEU A 284 13.47 15.39 12.44
N MET A 285 14.59 16.10 12.29
CA MET A 285 14.60 17.54 11.99
C MET A 285 14.03 17.83 10.60
N GLU A 286 14.44 17.06 9.58
CA GLU A 286 13.88 17.14 8.22
C GLU A 286 12.36 16.98 8.23
N TYR A 287 11.86 15.96 8.92
CA TYR A 287 10.44 15.68 9.08
C TYR A 287 9.69 16.79 9.84
N ALA A 288 10.28 17.34 10.90
CA ALA A 288 9.64 18.34 11.73
C ALA A 288 9.57 19.72 11.07
N PHE A 289 10.58 20.05 10.26
CA PHE A 289 10.82 21.39 9.73
C PHE A 289 10.70 21.50 8.21
N HIS A 290 9.94 20.59 7.58
CA HIS A 290 9.62 20.63 6.15
C HIS A 290 10.86 20.59 5.25
N GLY A 291 11.80 19.71 5.57
CA GLY A 291 12.98 19.49 4.74
C GLY A 291 12.88 18.23 3.86
N ASN A 292 13.93 18.01 3.07
CA ASN A 292 14.09 16.86 2.20
C ASN A 292 15.37 16.11 2.63
N PRO A 293 15.26 14.86 3.12
CA PRO A 293 16.38 14.18 3.74
C PRO A 293 17.49 13.77 2.75
N LEU A 294 17.26 13.94 1.44
CA LEU A 294 18.23 13.60 0.40
C LEU A 294 18.87 14.85 -0.22
N VAL A 295 18.59 16.04 0.30
CA VAL A 295 19.05 17.32 -0.24
C VAL A 295 19.46 18.24 0.90
N ALA A 296 20.77 18.46 1.01
CA ALA A 296 21.35 19.29 2.07
C ALA A 296 20.63 20.64 2.22
N GLY A 297 20.14 20.89 3.43
CA GLY A 297 19.45 22.10 3.84
C GLY A 297 17.97 21.87 4.14
N VAL A 298 17.56 22.28 5.34
CA VAL A 298 16.15 22.30 5.75
C VAL A 298 15.48 23.65 5.44
N ASP A 299 14.45 23.65 4.59
CA ASP A 299 13.73 24.86 4.17
C ASP A 299 13.08 25.61 5.34
N GLY A 300 12.36 24.88 6.19
CA GLY A 300 11.61 25.42 7.32
C GLY A 300 12.39 25.54 8.62
N LYS A 301 13.72 25.43 8.58
CA LYS A 301 14.56 25.45 9.78
C LYS A 301 14.43 26.73 10.59
N PRO A 302 14.72 26.69 11.90
CA PRO A 302 14.70 27.88 12.73
C PRO A 302 15.69 28.97 12.31
N LYS A 303 15.15 30.19 12.18
CA LYS A 303 15.88 31.42 11.83
C LYS A 303 15.64 32.47 12.91
N LEU A 304 16.70 33.07 13.42
CA LEU A 304 16.59 34.16 14.39
C LEU A 304 16.26 35.48 13.69
N GLU A 305 15.42 36.29 14.33
CA GLU A 305 15.06 37.63 13.85
C GLU A 305 14.87 38.61 15.03
N ASN A 306 14.87 39.90 14.70
CA ASN A 306 14.49 40.96 15.63
C ASN A 306 12.99 41.24 15.46
N LEU A 307 12.25 41.31 16.55
CA LEU A 307 10.80 41.52 16.51
C LEU A 307 10.38 42.63 17.47
N SER A 308 9.59 43.57 16.94
CA SER A 308 8.93 44.61 17.74
C SER A 308 7.54 44.12 18.19
N ASP A 309 7.29 44.13 19.49
CA ASP A 309 5.99 43.75 20.08
C ASP A 309 5.68 44.68 21.26
N GLY A 310 4.52 45.34 21.25
CA GLY A 310 4.13 46.30 22.29
C GLY A 310 5.11 47.48 22.49
N GLY A 311 5.80 47.92 21.43
CA GLY A 311 6.79 49.00 21.49
C GLY A 311 8.13 48.61 22.12
N GLN A 312 8.38 47.31 22.32
CA GLN A 312 9.64 46.76 22.82
C GLN A 312 10.26 45.83 21.78
N GLU A 313 11.59 45.76 21.75
CA GLU A 313 12.34 44.88 20.86
C GLU A 313 12.71 43.56 21.55
N TYR A 314 12.50 42.45 20.85
CA TYR A 314 12.78 41.09 21.34
C TYR A 314 13.67 40.32 20.36
N LEU A 315 14.41 39.36 20.90
CA LEU A 315 14.93 38.25 20.08
C LEU A 315 13.75 37.34 19.73
N ALA A 316 13.64 36.92 18.47
CA ALA A 316 12.61 36.00 18.04
C ALA A 316 13.19 34.89 17.16
N ILE A 317 12.44 33.80 17.04
CA ILE A 317 12.75 32.66 16.20
C ILE A 317 11.54 32.34 15.32
N ARG A 318 11.77 32.27 14.01
CA ARG A 318 10.79 31.90 12.99
C ARG A 318 11.16 30.54 12.42
N PHE A 319 10.20 29.64 12.32
CA PHE A 319 10.39 28.30 11.77
C PHE A 319 9.06 27.72 11.27
N GLN A 320 9.14 26.70 10.43
CA GLN A 320 7.97 25.90 10.05
C GLN A 320 7.84 24.71 10.99
N ARG A 321 6.63 24.23 11.27
CA ARG A 321 6.38 23.00 12.03
C ARG A 321 5.21 22.24 11.43
N ARG A 322 5.10 20.94 11.73
CA ARG A 322 3.94 20.13 11.33
C ARG A 322 2.64 20.57 12.01
N LYS A 323 1.54 20.58 11.27
CA LYS A 323 0.19 20.86 11.78
C LYS A 323 -0.38 19.64 12.50
N GLY A 324 -0.74 19.81 13.77
CA GLY A 324 -1.53 18.81 14.51
C GLY A 324 -0.89 17.43 14.66
N ASP A 325 0.42 17.30 14.46
CA ASP A 325 1.12 16.03 14.60
C ASP A 325 1.38 15.71 16.08
N ALA A 326 0.49 14.91 16.66
CA ALA A 326 0.59 14.50 18.06
C ALA A 326 1.82 13.60 18.37
N SER A 327 2.48 13.05 17.34
CA SER A 327 3.70 12.27 17.51
C SER A 327 4.94 13.13 17.74
N LEU A 328 4.84 14.46 17.52
CA LEU A 328 5.90 15.41 17.79
C LEU A 328 5.50 16.36 18.92
N ASN A 329 6.48 16.67 19.76
CA ASN A 329 6.45 17.79 20.67
C ASN A 329 7.53 18.80 20.27
N THR A 330 7.10 19.92 19.66
CA THR A 330 7.97 21.00 19.20
C THR A 330 7.86 22.18 20.14
N MET A 331 8.90 22.42 20.93
CA MET A 331 8.93 23.43 21.99
C MET A 331 9.97 24.50 21.70
N VAL A 332 9.62 25.76 21.97
CA VAL A 332 10.59 26.87 21.95
C VAL A 332 11.10 27.10 23.36
N GLU A 333 12.40 26.93 23.53
CA GLU A 333 13.11 27.12 24.80
C GLU A 333 14.02 28.35 24.71
N SER A 334 14.19 29.03 25.83
CA SER A 334 15.02 30.22 25.97
C SER A 334 15.74 30.25 27.32
N THR A 335 16.88 30.95 27.34
CA THR A 335 17.71 31.15 28.53
C THR A 335 18.46 32.47 28.45
N GLN A 336 18.89 33.01 29.59
CA GLN A 336 19.87 34.11 29.65
C GLN A 336 21.31 33.61 29.82
N ASP A 337 21.47 32.33 30.16
CA ASP A 337 22.76 31.65 30.33
C ASP A 337 22.84 30.43 29.41
N LEU A 338 23.72 30.51 28.41
CA LEU A 338 23.95 29.43 27.44
C LEU A 338 24.54 28.17 28.10
N ALA A 339 25.23 28.32 29.23
CA ALA A 339 25.83 27.22 29.99
C ALA A 339 24.83 26.52 30.93
N ALA A 340 23.58 27.00 31.00
CA ALA A 340 22.56 26.39 31.84
C ALA A 340 22.25 24.95 31.41
N ILE A 341 22.22 24.04 32.40
CA ILE A 341 21.95 22.60 32.20
C ILE A 341 20.56 22.36 31.59
N GLY A 342 19.59 23.23 31.87
CA GLY A 342 18.24 23.18 31.32
C GLY A 342 17.76 24.57 30.91
N TRP A 343 17.04 24.64 29.79
CA TRP A 343 16.46 25.89 29.29
C TRP A 343 14.97 25.89 29.62
N SER A 344 14.60 26.50 30.74
CA SER A 344 13.24 26.47 31.27
C SER A 344 12.37 27.65 30.81
N GLY A 345 12.95 28.66 30.16
CA GLY A 345 12.18 29.79 29.63
C GLY A 345 11.43 29.38 28.37
N GLY A 346 10.12 29.58 28.31
CA GLY A 346 9.35 29.37 27.08
C GLY A 346 9.45 30.53 26.10
N GLY A 347 9.21 30.27 24.82
CA GLY A 347 8.90 31.34 23.84
C GLY A 347 7.46 31.84 23.98
N VAL A 348 7.22 33.10 23.64
CA VAL A 348 5.88 33.67 23.50
C VAL A 348 5.53 33.72 22.01
N GLN A 349 4.51 32.96 21.59
CA GLN A 349 4.07 32.98 20.20
C GLN A 349 3.49 34.35 19.84
N VAL A 350 3.87 34.87 18.68
CA VAL A 350 3.37 36.16 18.19
C VAL A 350 2.51 35.93 16.95
N GLY A 351 1.25 36.36 17.02
CA GLY A 351 0.28 36.19 15.95
C GLY A 351 -0.19 34.73 15.76
N ALA A 352 -1.02 34.54 14.74
CA ALA A 352 -1.49 33.22 14.33
C ALA A 352 -0.43 32.50 13.47
N ALA A 353 -0.42 31.17 13.52
CA ALA A 353 0.39 30.37 12.61
C ALA A 353 -0.08 30.55 11.16
N THR A 354 0.87 30.66 10.22
CA THR A 354 0.57 30.82 8.79
C THR A 354 0.72 29.49 8.08
N SER A 355 -0.31 29.00 7.41
CA SER A 355 -0.23 27.71 6.70
C SER A 355 0.81 27.74 5.57
N VAL A 356 1.63 26.69 5.50
CA VAL A 356 2.57 26.39 4.42
C VAL A 356 2.19 25.02 3.83
N GLY A 357 1.45 25.04 2.73
CA GLY A 357 0.88 23.82 2.16
C GLY A 357 -0.12 23.12 3.08
N THR A 358 -0.29 21.81 2.90
CA THR A 358 -1.24 20.99 3.68
C THR A 358 -0.73 20.70 5.09
N ASP A 359 0.54 20.31 5.20
CA ASP A 359 1.05 19.62 6.39
C ASP A 359 1.82 20.52 7.36
N TYR A 360 2.25 21.70 6.92
CA TYR A 360 3.14 22.57 7.70
C TYR A 360 2.56 23.97 7.93
N GLU A 361 3.00 24.62 9.00
CA GLU A 361 2.69 26.01 9.30
C GLU A 361 3.95 26.75 9.75
N GLU A 362 4.08 28.01 9.37
CA GLU A 362 5.11 28.91 9.89
C GLU A 362 4.64 29.60 11.16
N VAL A 363 5.52 29.62 12.16
CA VAL A 363 5.28 30.24 13.47
C VAL A 363 6.45 31.15 13.85
N VAL A 364 6.13 32.19 14.64
CA VAL A 364 7.11 33.11 15.21
C VAL A 364 6.94 33.10 16.72
N PHE A 365 8.05 32.88 17.43
CA PHE A 365 8.11 32.98 18.88
C PHE A 365 9.15 34.01 19.26
N ARG A 366 8.76 34.97 20.10
CA ARG A 366 9.72 35.87 20.73
C ARG A 366 10.18 35.34 22.08
N ALA A 367 11.31 35.84 22.53
CA ALA A 367 11.79 35.59 23.87
C ALA A 367 10.87 36.28 24.92
N PRO A 368 10.79 35.75 26.16
CA PRO A 368 9.87 36.27 27.17
C PRO A 368 10.27 37.64 27.72
N VAL A 369 11.54 38.01 27.63
CA VAL A 369 12.10 39.27 28.15
C VAL A 369 12.56 40.13 26.97
N SER A 370 12.32 41.45 27.02
CA SER A 370 12.78 42.36 25.97
C SER A 370 14.28 42.57 26.04
N LYS A 371 14.89 42.97 24.91
CA LYS A 371 16.32 43.29 24.85
C LYS A 371 16.75 44.41 25.79
N ALA A 372 15.84 45.33 26.10
CA ALA A 372 16.11 46.39 27.09
C ALA A 372 16.30 45.84 28.51
N ASN A 373 15.71 44.67 28.82
CA ASN A 373 15.69 44.07 30.15
C ASN A 373 16.53 42.79 30.26
N ALA A 374 17.15 42.33 29.18
CA ALA A 374 18.02 41.16 29.16
C ALA A 374 19.35 41.49 28.51
N VAL A 375 20.44 41.41 29.29
CA VAL A 375 21.81 41.65 28.79
C VAL A 375 22.22 40.58 27.77
N ARG A 376 21.72 39.35 27.91
CA ARG A 376 21.90 38.23 27.00
C ARG A 376 20.65 37.38 26.95
N GLN A 377 20.33 36.85 25.77
CA GLN A 377 19.23 35.91 25.60
C GLN A 377 19.52 34.97 24.44
N PHE A 378 19.17 33.70 24.63
CA PHE A 378 19.33 32.64 23.65
C PHE A 378 17.99 31.94 23.47
N MET A 379 17.71 31.47 22.26
CA MET A 379 16.51 30.72 21.92
C MET A 379 16.88 29.51 21.07
N ARG A 380 16.16 28.41 21.25
CA ARG A 380 16.24 27.22 20.39
C ARG A 380 14.86 26.60 20.21
N VAL A 381 14.72 25.80 19.17
CA VAL A 381 13.57 24.91 19.00
C VAL A 381 14.03 23.50 19.34
N LYS A 382 13.30 22.83 20.23
CA LYS A 382 13.52 21.44 20.60
C LYS A 382 12.40 20.60 20.03
N VAL A 383 12.75 19.58 19.24
CA VAL A 383 11.83 18.58 18.72
C VAL A 383 12.04 17.29 19.49
N VAL A 384 10.95 16.72 20.00
CA VAL A 384 10.93 15.41 20.64
C VAL A 384 9.86 14.57 19.97
N ARG A 385 10.17 13.31 19.66
CA ARG A 385 9.17 12.34 19.23
C ARG A 385 8.57 11.66 20.46
N ASN A 386 7.24 11.63 20.55
CA ASN A 386 6.49 11.05 21.67
C ASN A 386 6.36 9.53 21.59
#